data_AF-R5GRF9-F1
#
_entry.id   AF-R5GRF9-F1
#
_cell.length_a   1.000
_cell.length_b   1.000
_cell.length_c   1.000
_cell.angle_alpha   90.00
_cell.angle_beta   90.00
_cell.angle_gamma   90.00
#
_symmetry.space_group_name_H-M   'P 1'
#
loop_
_entity.id
_entity.type
_entity.pdbx_description
1 polymer ?
#
loop_
_entity_poly.entity_id
_entity_poly.type
_entity_poly.pdbx_seq_one_letter_code
_entity_poly.pdbx_strand_id
1 'polypeptide(L)'
;MSGKVCQVDKIYGKGINYRPAIDGRQDTPHSKEIYLEKLLPLEEYDKIIVLFSGGKDSLACVLHLLELGVPREKIELWHHDIDGGEPNLHMDWLPTQNYCRAVAEYLGIPLRVSWRIGGFWSEVYRVGASNPILYENGGEIAMCKLSERQKRTLELKSKVMGEDESAEVENYGKRGNFPAKSANLAQRWCSSYLKIMVGGGAIRSLETDELKGIGECNKFPAKSGIANGRYCSPNLKRVVGESVIREIESIGSRMKFPAKGSCQSGRWCSGSLKASVQNGVTSNLEQTRQDVKLLVISGERREESKGRSKYNEIELHPTNATAKAKRLVHTWRTVIDWSEAYIWEIIKRWHISPHPCYFAGWNRCSCAMCIFGLPKHWAGIRELFPDWYEQFRQAEIELNFTLDNKKNLDEYIGDTESCVCHDNPKAIHQLLTGDFSVSDVYVENWQYPAGAFMGADGGPC
;
A
#
# COMPACT_ATOMS: atom_id res chain seq x y z
N MET A 1 -23.38 31.86 20.44
CA MET A 1 -23.21 32.80 19.30
C MET A 1 -23.48 32.02 18.03
N SER A 2 -24.52 32.42 17.30
CA SER A 2 -24.95 31.82 16.03
C SER A 2 -23.86 31.98 14.98
N GLY A 3 -23.05 30.94 14.79
CA GLY A 3 -21.99 30.91 13.79
C GLY A 3 -22.60 30.93 12.40
N LYS A 4 -22.43 32.04 11.68
CA LYS A 4 -22.59 32.08 10.23
C LYS A 4 -21.69 30.99 9.66
N VAL A 5 -22.29 29.96 9.07
CA VAL A 5 -21.58 28.96 8.26
C VAL A 5 -20.90 29.74 7.15
N CYS A 6 -19.55 29.79 7.15
CA CYS A 6 -18.78 30.46 6.12
C CYS A 6 -19.13 29.83 4.77
N GLN A 7 -19.89 30.56 3.95
CA GLN A 7 -20.13 30.21 2.56
C GLN A 7 -18.76 30.31 1.87
N VAL A 8 -18.19 29.16 1.46
CA VAL A 8 -16.91 29.15 0.75
C VAL A 8 -17.13 29.80 -0.61
N ASP A 9 -16.37 30.85 -0.91
CA ASP A 9 -16.44 31.51 -2.21
C ASP A 9 -16.02 30.52 -3.30
N LYS A 10 -16.90 30.30 -4.28
CA LYS A 10 -16.55 29.53 -5.48
C LYS A 10 -15.43 30.23 -6.21
N ILE A 11 -14.27 29.60 -6.37
CA ILE A 11 -13.11 30.19 -7.06
C ILE A 11 -12.90 29.62 -8.47
N TYR A 12 -13.47 28.45 -8.76
CA TYR A 12 -13.33 27.82 -10.07
C TYR A 12 -13.93 28.70 -11.18
N GLY A 13 -13.19 28.89 -12.28
CA GLY A 13 -13.62 29.66 -13.45
C GLY A 13 -13.45 31.18 -13.32
N LYS A 14 -12.80 31.66 -12.26
CA LYS A 14 -12.59 33.09 -11.99
C LYS A 14 -11.16 33.59 -12.30
N GLY A 15 -10.27 32.74 -12.79
CA GLY A 15 -8.87 33.06 -13.06
C GLY A 15 -8.04 33.33 -11.79
N ILE A 16 -8.49 32.83 -10.63
CA ILE A 16 -7.87 33.13 -9.34
C ILE A 16 -6.68 32.21 -9.11
N ASN A 17 -5.49 32.78 -8.98
CA ASN A 17 -4.32 32.05 -8.50
C ASN A 17 -4.43 31.87 -6.97
N TYR A 18 -4.52 30.62 -6.52
CA TYR A 18 -4.54 30.32 -5.08
C TYR A 18 -3.16 30.53 -4.47
N ARG A 19 -3.12 31.16 -3.29
CA ARG A 19 -1.90 31.39 -2.49
C ARG A 19 -2.08 30.74 -1.11
N PRO A 20 -1.09 30.01 -0.60
CA PRO A 20 -1.13 29.47 0.75
C PRO A 20 -1.36 30.55 1.80
N ALA A 21 -2.06 30.20 2.88
CA ALA A 21 -2.24 31.12 4.00
C ALA A 21 -0.93 31.32 4.79
N ILE A 22 -0.07 30.31 4.79
CA ILE A 22 1.23 30.29 5.46
C ILE A 22 2.30 30.05 4.41
N ASP A 23 3.31 30.92 4.37
CA ASP A 23 4.45 30.76 3.46
C ASP A 23 5.13 29.40 3.65
N GLY A 24 5.42 28.76 2.52
CA GLY A 24 6.13 27.49 2.50
C GLY A 24 7.59 27.63 2.96
N ARG A 25 8.09 26.59 3.62
CA ARG A 25 9.48 26.43 4.04
C ARG A 25 10.42 26.32 2.82
N GLN A 26 11.55 27.01 2.91
CA GLN A 26 12.59 27.07 1.88
C GLN A 26 14.01 26.94 2.46
N ASP A 27 14.14 26.31 3.63
CA ASP A 27 15.41 26.29 4.37
C ASP A 27 16.39 25.20 3.93
N THR A 28 15.92 24.20 3.16
CA THR A 28 16.78 23.18 2.55
C THR A 28 16.82 23.31 1.02
N PRO A 29 17.88 22.84 0.34
CA PRO A 29 17.93 22.82 -1.12
C PRO A 29 16.73 22.12 -1.74
N HIS A 30 16.32 20.99 -1.17
CA HIS A 30 15.14 20.24 -1.63
C HIS A 30 13.85 21.05 -1.44
N SER A 31 13.67 21.69 -0.28
CA SER A 31 12.48 22.52 -0.04
C SER A 31 12.40 23.72 -0.99
N LYS A 32 13.54 24.32 -1.36
CA LYS A 32 13.59 25.38 -2.38
C LYS A 32 13.22 24.85 -3.77
N GLU A 33 13.69 23.67 -4.13
CA GLU A 33 13.42 23.03 -5.43
C GLU A 33 11.93 22.74 -5.63
N ILE A 34 11.23 22.27 -4.60
CA ILE A 34 9.82 21.92 -4.68
C ILE A 34 8.87 23.07 -4.30
N TYR A 35 9.39 24.24 -3.90
CA TYR A 35 8.57 25.35 -3.42
C TYR A 35 7.69 25.93 -4.54
N LEU A 36 6.42 26.20 -4.21
CA LEU A 36 5.50 26.95 -5.05
C LEU A 36 4.88 28.10 -4.24
N GLU A 37 4.90 29.31 -4.80
CA GLU A 37 4.30 30.50 -4.16
C GLU A 37 2.78 30.57 -4.38
N LYS A 38 2.31 30.04 -5.51
CA LYS A 38 0.91 30.03 -5.91
C LYS A 38 0.60 28.85 -6.81
N LEU A 39 -0.66 28.40 -6.80
CA LEU A 39 -1.18 27.48 -7.79
C LEU A 39 -1.65 28.24 -9.03
N LEU A 40 -1.72 27.54 -10.15
CA LEU A 40 -2.54 27.96 -11.30
C LEU A 40 -4.02 28.05 -10.87
N PRO A 41 -4.85 28.86 -11.55
CA PRO A 41 -6.29 28.78 -11.44
C PRO A 41 -6.78 27.34 -11.62
N LEU A 42 -7.79 26.92 -10.86
CA LEU A 42 -8.22 25.51 -10.84
C LEU A 42 -8.70 25.02 -12.22
N GLU A 43 -9.29 25.91 -13.01
CA GLU A 43 -9.72 25.67 -14.39
C GLU A 43 -8.56 25.44 -15.37
N GLU A 44 -7.32 25.78 -15.02
CA GLU A 44 -6.14 25.55 -15.88
C GLU A 44 -5.56 24.14 -15.78
N TYR A 45 -5.87 23.36 -14.74
CA TYR A 45 -5.38 21.98 -14.62
C TYR A 45 -6.27 21.03 -15.40
N ASP A 46 -5.76 20.29 -16.37
CA ASP A 46 -6.55 19.35 -17.18
C ASP A 46 -7.30 18.31 -16.31
N LYS A 47 -6.68 17.89 -15.20
CA LYS A 47 -7.27 16.95 -14.23
C LYS A 47 -6.81 17.27 -12.79
N ILE A 48 -7.72 17.14 -11.85
CA ILE A 48 -7.47 17.23 -10.41
C ILE A 48 -7.63 15.83 -9.82
N ILE A 49 -6.55 15.28 -9.29
CA ILE A 49 -6.50 13.93 -8.72
C ILE A 49 -6.56 14.06 -7.20
N VAL A 50 -7.53 13.42 -6.55
CA VAL A 50 -7.59 13.37 -5.08
C VAL A 50 -7.14 12.01 -4.59
N LEU A 51 -6.11 11.98 -3.74
CA LEU A 51 -5.66 10.76 -3.07
C LEU A 51 -6.71 10.37 -2.02
N PHE A 52 -7.55 9.39 -2.37
CA PHE A 52 -8.77 9.06 -1.62
C PHE A 52 -8.61 7.73 -0.88
N SER A 53 -8.43 7.81 0.45
CA SER A 53 -8.20 6.64 1.31
C SER A 53 -9.44 6.21 2.09
N GLY A 54 -10.60 6.80 1.81
CA GLY A 54 -11.82 6.60 2.60
C GLY A 54 -11.82 7.32 3.96
N GLY A 55 -10.71 7.94 4.36
CA GLY A 55 -10.62 8.66 5.63
C GLY A 55 -11.25 10.06 5.58
N LYS A 56 -11.60 10.57 6.76
CA LYS A 56 -12.29 11.86 6.95
C LYS A 56 -11.59 13.02 6.22
N ASP A 57 -10.26 13.08 6.27
CA ASP A 57 -9.49 14.18 5.71
C ASP A 57 -9.50 14.13 4.18
N SER A 58 -9.37 12.93 3.60
CA SER A 58 -9.47 12.74 2.14
C SER A 58 -10.89 13.01 1.62
N LEU A 59 -11.93 12.66 2.38
CA LEU A 59 -13.31 13.00 2.05
C LEU A 59 -13.51 14.53 2.08
N ALA A 60 -13.05 15.19 3.13
CA ALA A 60 -13.13 16.65 3.24
C ALA A 60 -12.44 17.37 2.07
N CYS A 61 -11.31 16.86 1.58
CA CYS A 61 -10.66 17.40 0.36
C CYS A 61 -11.60 17.38 -0.85
N VAL A 62 -12.31 16.28 -1.09
CA VAL A 62 -13.26 16.15 -2.22
C VAL A 62 -14.41 17.14 -2.06
N LEU A 63 -15.03 17.17 -0.88
CA LEU A 63 -16.15 18.06 -0.60
C LEU A 63 -15.74 19.53 -0.70
N HIS A 64 -14.53 19.86 -0.28
CA HIS A 64 -13.99 21.22 -0.40
C HIS A 64 -13.85 21.64 -1.87
N LEU A 65 -13.34 20.79 -2.75
CA LEU A 65 -13.27 21.08 -4.19
C LEU A 65 -14.67 21.34 -4.79
N LEU A 66 -15.68 20.57 -4.36
CA LEU A 66 -17.06 20.78 -4.78
C LEU A 66 -17.62 22.12 -4.27
N GLU A 67 -17.34 22.50 -3.03
CA GLU A 67 -17.69 23.83 -2.47
C GLU A 67 -16.97 24.98 -3.20
N LEU A 68 -15.73 24.77 -3.66
CA LEU A 68 -14.99 25.71 -4.50
C LEU A 68 -15.53 25.83 -5.94
N GLY A 69 -16.50 25.00 -6.31
CA GLY A 69 -17.18 25.01 -7.60
C GLY A 69 -16.47 24.21 -8.70
N VAL A 70 -15.52 23.34 -8.35
CA VAL A 70 -14.84 22.47 -9.32
C VAL A 70 -15.83 21.47 -9.92
N PRO A 71 -15.93 21.35 -11.25
CA PRO A 71 -16.78 20.36 -11.89
C PRO A 71 -16.34 18.93 -11.59
N ARG A 72 -17.29 18.00 -11.47
CA ARG A 72 -17.01 16.60 -11.10
C ARG A 72 -16.11 15.91 -12.12
N GLU A 73 -16.29 16.22 -13.40
CA GLU A 73 -15.52 15.69 -14.52
C GLU A 73 -14.03 16.09 -14.53
N LYS A 74 -13.69 17.20 -13.85
CA LYS A 74 -12.30 17.61 -13.60
C LYS A 74 -11.65 16.77 -12.51
N ILE A 75 -12.43 16.22 -11.58
CA ILE A 75 -11.95 15.48 -10.42
C ILE A 75 -11.86 13.99 -10.76
N GLU A 76 -10.80 13.33 -10.31
CA GLU A 76 -10.71 11.87 -10.29
C GLU A 76 -10.18 11.42 -8.92
N LEU A 77 -10.86 10.48 -8.29
CA LEU A 77 -10.45 9.91 -7.01
C LEU A 77 -9.48 8.75 -7.27
N TRP A 78 -8.33 8.77 -6.62
CA TRP A 78 -7.35 7.69 -6.72
C TRP A 78 -7.23 6.98 -5.38
N HIS A 79 -7.65 5.72 -5.35
CA HIS A 79 -7.46 4.84 -4.20
C HIS A 79 -6.29 3.89 -4.46
N HIS A 80 -5.42 3.76 -3.45
CA HIS A 80 -4.29 2.84 -3.49
C HIS A 80 -4.59 1.67 -2.57
N ASP A 81 -4.99 0.54 -3.15
CA ASP A 81 -5.24 -0.69 -2.42
C ASP A 81 -3.89 -1.28 -1.97
N ILE A 82 -3.73 -1.35 -0.65
CA ILE A 82 -2.52 -1.81 0.00
C ILE A 82 -2.48 -3.33 0.17
N ASP A 83 -3.62 -4.01 0.08
CA ASP A 83 -3.71 -5.47 0.20
C ASP A 83 -3.40 -6.13 -1.14
N GLY A 84 -3.64 -5.40 -2.24
CA GLY A 84 -3.09 -5.72 -3.56
C GLY A 84 -3.61 -7.03 -4.13
N GLY A 85 -4.87 -7.33 -3.83
CA GLY A 85 -5.58 -8.53 -4.26
C GLY A 85 -5.28 -9.79 -3.44
N GLU A 86 -4.65 -9.68 -2.27
CA GLU A 86 -4.43 -10.81 -1.36
C GLU A 86 -5.73 -11.20 -0.64
N PRO A 87 -6.26 -12.43 -0.84
CA PRO A 87 -7.56 -12.81 -0.28
C PRO A 87 -7.52 -13.23 1.19
N ASN A 88 -6.35 -13.58 1.76
CA ASN A 88 -6.27 -14.18 3.10
C ASN A 88 -5.58 -13.30 4.15
N LEU A 89 -4.75 -12.36 3.71
CA LEU A 89 -3.96 -11.50 4.58
C LEU A 89 -4.32 -10.04 4.31
N HIS A 90 -4.99 -9.43 5.28
CA HIS A 90 -5.48 -8.06 5.16
C HIS A 90 -4.59 -7.09 5.93
N MET A 91 -4.59 -5.84 5.51
CA MET A 91 -4.08 -4.70 6.25
C MET A 91 -5.04 -3.53 6.20
N ASP A 92 -5.84 -3.40 5.14
CA ASP A 92 -6.91 -2.41 5.06
C ASP A 92 -8.17 -2.91 5.77
N TRP A 93 -9.12 -2.01 6.02
CA TRP A 93 -10.45 -2.42 6.46
C TRP A 93 -11.18 -3.10 5.31
N LEU A 94 -11.90 -4.19 5.59
CA LEU A 94 -12.74 -4.87 4.58
C LEU A 94 -13.65 -3.89 3.80
N PRO A 95 -14.37 -2.96 4.45
CA PRO A 95 -15.23 -2.05 3.71
C PRO A 95 -14.50 -0.92 2.98
N THR A 96 -13.18 -0.70 3.14
CA THR A 96 -12.50 0.51 2.60
C THR A 96 -12.74 0.67 1.10
N GLN A 97 -12.56 -0.39 0.31
CA GLN A 97 -12.74 -0.30 -1.14
C GLN A 97 -14.20 -0.06 -1.53
N ASN A 98 -15.14 -0.76 -0.87
CA ASN A 98 -16.57 -0.62 -1.11
C ASN A 98 -17.07 0.77 -0.70
N TYR A 99 -16.59 1.29 0.42
CA TYR A 99 -16.80 2.67 0.85
C TYR A 99 -16.29 3.67 -0.20
N CYS A 100 -15.06 3.48 -0.70
CA CYS A 100 -14.50 4.39 -1.69
C CYS A 100 -15.32 4.39 -2.99
N ARG A 101 -15.73 3.21 -3.48
CA ARG A 101 -16.59 3.05 -4.66
C ARG A 101 -17.95 3.70 -4.46
N ALA A 102 -18.61 3.40 -3.34
CA ALA A 102 -19.94 3.92 -3.02
C ALA A 102 -19.95 5.46 -2.93
N VAL A 103 -18.96 6.04 -2.24
CA VAL A 103 -18.85 7.51 -2.13
C VAL A 103 -18.55 8.15 -3.48
N ALA A 104 -17.67 7.55 -4.29
CA ALA A 104 -17.35 8.03 -5.63
C ALA A 104 -18.59 8.03 -6.54
N GLU A 105 -19.35 6.94 -6.54
CA GLU A 105 -20.60 6.79 -7.29
C GLU A 105 -21.66 7.78 -6.82
N TYR A 106 -21.88 7.89 -5.50
CA TYR A 106 -22.82 8.86 -4.91
C TYR A 106 -22.49 10.30 -5.30
N LEU A 107 -21.21 10.67 -5.31
CA LEU A 107 -20.77 12.00 -5.70
C LEU A 107 -20.75 12.21 -7.22
N GLY A 108 -20.87 11.14 -8.02
CA GLY A 108 -20.72 11.17 -9.47
C GLY A 108 -19.31 11.54 -9.91
N ILE A 109 -18.29 11.08 -9.17
CA ILE A 109 -16.87 11.35 -9.46
C ILE A 109 -16.18 10.02 -9.80
N PRO A 110 -15.42 9.93 -10.91
CA PRO A 110 -14.70 8.71 -11.25
C PRO A 110 -13.71 8.29 -10.15
N LEU A 111 -13.69 7.00 -9.83
CA LEU A 111 -12.69 6.37 -8.95
C LEU A 111 -11.76 5.50 -9.77
N ARG A 112 -10.48 5.54 -9.44
CA ARG A 112 -9.46 4.64 -9.97
C ARG A 112 -8.78 3.91 -8.82
N VAL A 113 -8.80 2.58 -8.86
CA VAL A 113 -8.04 1.74 -7.92
C VAL A 113 -6.71 1.34 -8.54
N SER A 114 -5.66 1.37 -7.73
CA SER A 114 -4.32 0.92 -8.11
C SER A 114 -3.63 0.25 -6.94
N TRP A 115 -2.77 -0.72 -7.23
CA TRP A 115 -2.13 -1.53 -6.19
C TRP A 115 -0.80 -2.08 -6.65
N ARG A 116 -0.02 -2.57 -5.67
CA ARG A 116 1.16 -3.40 -5.94
C ARG A 116 0.74 -4.86 -5.83
N ILE A 117 1.19 -5.71 -6.75
CA ILE A 117 0.84 -7.14 -6.74
C ILE A 117 1.24 -7.77 -5.39
N GLY A 118 0.27 -8.42 -4.73
CA GLY A 118 0.42 -9.07 -3.42
C GLY A 118 0.54 -8.10 -2.24
N GLY A 119 0.37 -6.80 -2.50
CA GLY A 119 0.19 -5.77 -1.48
C GLY A 119 1.26 -5.71 -0.40
N PHE A 120 0.81 -5.38 0.81
CA PHE A 120 1.64 -5.19 1.99
C PHE A 120 2.41 -6.45 2.35
N TRP A 121 1.75 -7.60 2.40
CA TRP A 121 2.35 -8.84 2.85
C TRP A 121 3.40 -9.37 1.88
N SER A 122 3.16 -9.30 0.56
CA SER A 122 4.20 -9.65 -0.41
C SER A 122 5.40 -8.69 -0.33
N GLU A 123 5.15 -7.42 0.04
CA GLU A 123 6.19 -6.44 0.29
C GLU A 123 6.95 -6.69 1.61
N VAL A 124 6.31 -7.20 2.68
CA VAL A 124 6.95 -7.65 3.93
C VAL A 124 7.96 -8.76 3.64
N TYR A 125 7.52 -9.80 2.96
CA TYR A 125 8.31 -11.01 2.66
C TYR A 125 9.11 -10.90 1.34
N ARG A 126 9.28 -9.68 0.83
CA ARG A 126 9.89 -9.43 -0.48
C ARG A 126 11.36 -9.84 -0.49
N VAL A 127 11.69 -10.74 -1.42
CA VAL A 127 13.05 -11.01 -1.90
C VAL A 127 13.16 -10.54 -3.36
N GLY A 128 14.13 -9.66 -3.62
CA GLY A 128 14.33 -8.94 -4.87
C GLY A 128 13.77 -7.52 -4.88
N ALA A 129 13.49 -7.02 -6.09
CA ALA A 129 12.81 -5.74 -6.29
C ALA A 129 11.33 -5.79 -5.85
N SER A 130 10.73 -4.62 -5.59
CA SER A 130 9.29 -4.53 -5.30
C SER A 130 8.45 -5.03 -6.47
N ASN A 131 7.33 -5.68 -6.18
CA ASN A 131 6.47 -6.26 -7.22
C ASN A 131 5.92 -5.20 -8.19
N PRO A 132 5.47 -5.58 -9.39
CA PRO A 132 4.83 -4.65 -10.33
C PRO A 132 3.60 -3.93 -9.75
N ILE A 133 3.24 -2.81 -10.38
CA ILE A 133 2.08 -1.99 -10.02
C ILE A 133 1.00 -2.20 -11.08
N LEU A 134 -0.21 -2.49 -10.62
CA LEU A 134 -1.42 -2.60 -11.43
C LEU A 134 -2.37 -1.43 -11.15
N TYR A 135 -3.19 -1.08 -12.11
CA TYR A 135 -4.23 -0.06 -11.97
C TYR A 135 -5.40 -0.32 -12.91
N GLU A 136 -6.59 0.07 -12.47
CA GLU A 136 -7.79 0.06 -13.32
C GLU A 136 -7.66 1.11 -14.43
N ASN A 137 -8.01 0.74 -15.66
CA ASN A 137 -8.02 1.60 -16.83
C ASN A 137 -9.22 1.30 -17.73
N GLY A 138 -10.30 2.05 -17.57
CA GLY A 138 -11.47 1.93 -18.46
C GLY A 138 -12.16 0.57 -18.42
N GLY A 139 -12.14 -0.12 -17.26
CA GLY A 139 -12.69 -1.46 -17.08
C GLY A 139 -11.68 -2.60 -17.24
N GLU A 140 -10.47 -2.31 -17.74
CA GLU A 140 -9.37 -3.27 -17.81
C GLU A 140 -8.33 -3.05 -16.70
N ILE A 141 -7.52 -4.06 -16.41
CA ILE A 141 -6.39 -3.93 -15.49
C ILE A 141 -5.11 -3.74 -16.31
N ALA A 142 -4.47 -2.59 -16.14
CA ALA A 142 -3.21 -2.26 -16.79
C ALA A 142 -2.02 -2.37 -15.81
N MET A 143 -0.84 -2.68 -16.34
CA MET A 143 0.40 -2.75 -15.57
C MET A 143 1.31 -1.57 -15.89
N CYS A 144 1.93 -0.98 -14.86
CA CYS A 144 2.95 0.03 -15.06
C CYS A 144 4.23 -0.57 -15.66
N LYS A 145 4.98 0.23 -16.44
CA LYS A 145 6.27 -0.18 -17.01
C LYS A 145 7.22 -0.70 -15.92
N LEU A 146 7.76 -1.89 -16.15
CA LEU A 146 8.72 -2.52 -15.26
C LEU A 146 10.07 -1.80 -15.29
N SER A 147 10.64 -1.60 -14.09
CA SER A 147 12.03 -1.18 -13.92
C SER A 147 13.00 -2.33 -14.25
N GLU A 148 14.27 -2.00 -14.57
CA GLU A 148 15.29 -3.01 -14.85
C GLU A 148 15.52 -3.97 -13.67
N ARG A 149 15.45 -3.46 -12.43
CA ARG A 149 15.53 -4.29 -11.23
C ARG A 149 14.36 -5.28 -11.11
N GLN A 150 13.16 -4.87 -11.50
CA GLN A 150 11.99 -5.76 -11.52
C GLN A 150 12.12 -6.83 -12.61
N LYS A 151 12.51 -6.44 -13.83
CA LYS A 151 12.76 -7.39 -14.92
C LYS A 151 13.79 -8.43 -14.52
N ARG A 152 14.93 -8.00 -13.97
CA ARG A 152 15.98 -8.91 -13.49
C ARG A 152 15.49 -9.83 -12.36
N THR A 153 14.70 -9.30 -11.42
CA THR A 153 14.12 -10.12 -10.34
C THR A 153 13.19 -11.20 -10.89
N LEU A 154 12.31 -10.85 -11.84
CA LEU A 154 11.39 -11.81 -12.46
C LEU A 154 12.13 -12.87 -13.28
N GLU A 155 13.14 -12.45 -14.05
CA GLU A 155 14.02 -13.35 -14.80
C GLU A 155 14.71 -14.36 -13.85
N LEU A 156 15.33 -13.88 -12.76
CA LEU A 156 15.98 -14.76 -11.79
C LEU A 156 14.99 -15.67 -11.05
N LYS A 157 13.81 -15.18 -10.67
CA LYS A 157 12.77 -16.00 -10.04
C LYS A 157 12.27 -17.11 -10.97
N SER A 158 12.10 -16.84 -12.27
CA SER A 158 11.68 -17.86 -13.25
C SER A 158 12.69 -19.02 -13.35
N LYS A 159 14.00 -18.72 -13.25
CA LYS A 159 15.07 -19.72 -13.24
C LYS A 159 15.09 -20.60 -11.99
N VAL A 160 14.52 -20.14 -10.88
CA VAL A 160 14.45 -20.89 -9.62
C VAL A 160 13.16 -21.72 -9.54
N MET A 161 12.04 -21.19 -10.03
CA MET A 161 10.71 -21.77 -9.84
C MET A 161 10.24 -22.72 -10.96
N GLY A 162 10.91 -22.74 -12.13
CA GLY A 162 10.46 -23.55 -13.28
C GLY A 162 9.14 -23.05 -13.88
N GLU A 163 8.92 -23.25 -15.18
CA GLU A 163 7.75 -22.70 -15.89
C GLU A 163 6.41 -23.39 -15.53
N ASP A 164 6.43 -24.59 -14.96
CA ASP A 164 5.22 -25.43 -14.72
C ASP A 164 4.78 -25.58 -13.26
N GLU A 165 5.53 -25.10 -12.27
CA GLU A 165 5.20 -25.42 -10.86
C GLU A 165 4.07 -24.54 -10.28
N SER A 166 3.65 -23.47 -10.95
CA SER A 166 2.64 -22.54 -10.40
C SER A 166 1.20 -23.06 -10.43
N ALA A 167 0.85 -23.96 -11.36
CA ALA A 167 -0.49 -24.52 -11.50
C ALA A 167 -0.72 -25.80 -10.66
N GLU A 168 0.34 -26.50 -10.22
CA GLU A 168 0.20 -27.73 -9.43
C GLU A 168 0.18 -27.50 -7.91
N VAL A 169 0.57 -26.31 -7.41
CA VAL A 169 0.71 -26.06 -5.95
C VAL A 169 -0.59 -26.25 -5.18
N GLU A 170 -1.76 -25.94 -5.77
CA GLU A 170 -3.07 -26.15 -5.14
C GLU A 170 -3.43 -27.63 -4.97
N ASN A 171 -2.91 -28.53 -5.82
CA ASN A 171 -3.10 -29.97 -5.70
C ASN A 171 -2.12 -30.62 -4.71
N TYR A 172 -0.99 -29.96 -4.41
CA TYR A 172 -0.10 -30.38 -3.33
C TYR A 172 -0.69 -29.93 -1.99
N GLY A 173 -1.59 -30.75 -1.44
CA GLY A 173 -2.24 -30.48 -0.16
C GLY A 173 -1.26 -30.00 0.92
N LYS A 174 -1.60 -28.89 1.59
CA LYS A 174 -0.80 -28.33 2.69
C LYS A 174 -0.65 -29.37 3.80
N ARG A 175 0.58 -29.78 4.15
CA ARG A 175 0.84 -30.71 5.27
C ARG A 175 1.83 -30.13 6.26
N GLY A 176 1.33 -29.81 7.46
CA GLY A 176 2.07 -29.19 8.57
C GLY A 176 2.88 -30.14 9.45
N ASN A 177 3.51 -31.19 8.91
CA ASN A 177 4.34 -32.10 9.70
C ASN A 177 5.84 -31.87 9.46
N PHE A 178 6.62 -31.79 10.54
CA PHE A 178 8.08 -31.70 10.48
C PHE A 178 8.74 -32.98 9.92
N PRO A 179 9.89 -32.89 9.24
CA PRO A 179 10.53 -34.05 8.62
C PRO A 179 11.01 -35.07 9.66
N ALA A 180 10.62 -36.34 9.50
CA ALA A 180 11.14 -37.44 10.30
C ALA A 180 12.59 -37.80 9.91
N LYS A 181 13.45 -38.08 10.89
CA LYS A 181 14.82 -38.57 10.68
C LYS A 181 14.81 -40.07 10.33
N SER A 182 14.51 -40.41 9.07
CA SER A 182 14.58 -41.79 8.55
C SER A 182 15.63 -41.93 7.45
N ALA A 183 16.21 -43.12 7.28
CA ALA A 183 17.11 -43.44 6.15
C ALA A 183 16.34 -43.75 4.86
N ASN A 184 15.03 -44.02 4.94
CA ASN A 184 14.19 -44.30 3.79
C ASN A 184 13.79 -42.98 3.09
N LEU A 185 14.15 -42.82 1.81
CA LEU A 185 13.87 -41.61 1.01
C LEU A 185 12.39 -41.35 0.78
N ALA A 186 11.53 -42.38 0.82
CA ALA A 186 10.08 -42.22 0.81
C ALA A 186 9.53 -41.63 2.13
N GLN A 187 10.33 -41.70 3.21
CA GLN A 187 10.02 -41.12 4.52
C GLN A 187 10.83 -39.84 4.82
N ARG A 188 11.82 -39.49 4.00
CA ARG A 188 12.76 -38.36 4.19
C ARG A 188 12.57 -37.33 3.07
N TRP A 189 11.54 -36.52 3.26
CA TRP A 189 10.90 -35.69 2.24
C TRP A 189 11.75 -34.49 1.77
N CYS A 190 12.70 -34.02 2.58
CA CYS A 190 13.55 -32.88 2.27
C CYS A 190 14.62 -33.14 1.19
N SER A 191 14.85 -34.39 0.77
CA SER A 191 15.83 -34.72 -0.28
C SER A 191 15.21 -35.05 -1.63
N SER A 192 14.02 -35.63 -1.68
CA SER A 192 13.38 -36.03 -2.93
C SER A 192 12.74 -34.84 -3.64
N TYR A 193 11.90 -34.06 -2.94
CA TYR A 193 11.21 -32.93 -3.54
C TYR A 193 12.13 -31.71 -3.69
N LEU A 194 12.73 -31.25 -2.58
CA LEU A 194 13.50 -29.99 -2.55
C LEU A 194 14.90 -30.06 -3.19
N LYS A 195 15.43 -31.26 -3.47
CA LYS A 195 16.80 -31.42 -4.00
C LYS A 195 16.87 -32.22 -5.30
N ILE A 196 16.02 -33.24 -5.46
CA ILE A 196 16.05 -34.11 -6.64
C ILE A 196 15.07 -33.63 -7.70
N MET A 197 13.83 -33.30 -7.35
CA MET A 197 12.82 -32.83 -8.33
C MET A 197 13.10 -31.40 -8.83
N VAL A 198 13.38 -30.46 -7.93
CA VAL A 198 13.88 -29.11 -8.29
C VAL A 198 15.12 -29.21 -9.19
N GLY A 199 16.02 -30.14 -8.85
CA GLY A 199 17.22 -30.40 -9.64
C GLY A 199 16.98 -31.13 -10.97
N GLY A 200 15.82 -31.75 -11.17
CA GLY A 200 15.41 -32.38 -12.42
C GLY A 200 14.71 -31.38 -13.35
N GLY A 201 13.93 -30.44 -12.78
CA GLY A 201 13.36 -29.30 -13.52
C GLY A 201 14.45 -28.40 -14.11
N ALA A 202 15.39 -27.95 -13.29
CA ALA A 202 16.48 -27.06 -13.72
C ALA A 202 17.41 -27.64 -14.80
N ILE A 203 17.56 -28.97 -14.89
CA ILE A 203 18.38 -29.61 -15.93
C ILE A 203 17.62 -29.71 -17.26
N ARG A 204 16.29 -29.88 -17.22
CA ARG A 204 15.47 -30.01 -18.42
C ARG A 204 15.25 -28.68 -19.15
N SER A 205 15.38 -27.57 -18.43
CA SER A 205 15.23 -26.20 -18.97
C SER A 205 16.51 -25.59 -19.56
N LEU A 206 17.66 -26.29 -19.51
CA LEU A 206 18.91 -25.82 -20.12
C LEU A 206 19.04 -26.40 -21.54
N GLU A 207 19.13 -25.54 -22.56
CA GLU A 207 19.29 -25.96 -23.96
C GLU A 207 20.61 -26.74 -24.16
N THR A 208 20.49 -27.84 -24.91
CA THR A 208 21.51 -28.87 -25.12
C THR A 208 22.87 -28.35 -25.62
N ASP A 209 22.93 -27.15 -26.21
CA ASP A 209 24.15 -26.59 -26.78
C ASP A 209 25.07 -25.90 -25.75
N GLU A 210 24.54 -25.41 -24.62
CA GLU A 210 25.37 -24.92 -23.51
C GLU A 210 26.07 -26.08 -22.79
N LEU A 211 25.45 -27.26 -22.76
CA LEU A 211 26.02 -28.49 -22.19
C LEU A 211 27.18 -29.05 -23.03
N LYS A 212 27.18 -28.84 -24.35
CA LYS A 212 28.26 -29.30 -25.26
C LYS A 212 29.56 -28.50 -25.06
N GLY A 213 29.49 -27.24 -24.62
CA GLY A 213 30.66 -26.41 -24.35
C GLY A 213 31.48 -26.83 -23.12
N ILE A 214 30.91 -27.67 -22.25
CA ILE A 214 31.54 -28.10 -21.00
C ILE A 214 32.37 -29.40 -21.18
N GLY A 215 32.35 -29.97 -22.40
CA GLY A 215 33.12 -31.16 -22.77
C GLY A 215 32.48 -32.47 -22.29
N GLU A 216 32.39 -33.45 -23.19
CA GLU A 216 31.88 -34.78 -22.84
C GLU A 216 32.92 -35.58 -22.05
N CYS A 217 32.66 -35.77 -20.76
CA CYS A 217 33.37 -36.78 -19.97
C CYS A 217 32.63 -38.11 -20.06
N ASN A 218 33.00 -38.94 -21.04
CA ASN A 218 32.44 -40.29 -21.25
C ASN A 218 32.89 -41.34 -20.19
N LYS A 219 33.06 -40.93 -18.93
CA LYS A 219 33.32 -41.84 -17.80
C LYS A 219 32.31 -41.59 -16.68
N PHE A 220 31.45 -42.57 -16.44
CA PHE A 220 30.65 -42.59 -15.21
C PHE A 220 31.57 -42.69 -13.99
N PRO A 221 31.44 -41.83 -12.97
CA PRO A 221 32.31 -41.91 -11.80
C PRO A 221 31.98 -43.15 -10.96
N ALA A 222 33.02 -43.90 -10.60
CA ALA A 222 32.92 -45.04 -9.70
C ALA A 222 32.37 -44.64 -8.32
N LYS A 223 31.69 -45.58 -7.65
CA LYS A 223 31.07 -45.40 -6.32
C LYS A 223 32.12 -45.13 -5.24
N SER A 224 32.40 -43.87 -4.92
CA SER A 224 33.16 -43.48 -3.72
C SER A 224 32.59 -42.22 -3.04
N GLY A 225 33.00 -42.00 -1.78
CA GLY A 225 32.39 -41.07 -0.82
C GLY A 225 32.68 -39.58 -1.05
N ILE A 226 31.86 -38.74 -0.39
CA ILE A 226 31.69 -37.30 -0.59
C ILE A 226 32.99 -36.46 -0.48
N ALA A 227 34.04 -36.97 0.17
CA ALA A 227 35.29 -36.25 0.38
C ALA A 227 36.19 -36.12 -0.87
N ASN A 228 35.98 -36.94 -1.92
CA ASN A 228 36.88 -37.02 -3.07
C ASN A 228 36.27 -36.52 -4.39
N GLY A 229 35.71 -35.32 -4.38
CA GLY A 229 35.51 -34.55 -5.63
C GLY A 229 34.40 -35.06 -6.56
N ARG A 230 33.13 -34.96 -6.14
CA ARG A 230 32.02 -34.94 -7.11
C ARG A 230 31.96 -33.57 -7.80
N TYR A 231 32.27 -33.52 -9.10
CA TYR A 231 31.98 -32.35 -9.95
C TYR A 231 30.50 -32.23 -10.34
N CYS A 232 29.74 -33.34 -10.31
CA CYS A 232 28.29 -33.31 -10.48
C CYS A 232 27.63 -33.80 -9.19
N SER A 233 27.23 -32.89 -8.31
CA SER A 233 26.56 -33.23 -7.04
C SER A 233 25.50 -32.20 -6.67
N PRO A 234 24.55 -32.56 -5.79
CA PRO A 234 23.63 -31.62 -5.16
C PRO A 234 24.28 -30.36 -4.59
N ASN A 235 25.60 -30.34 -4.34
CA ASN A 235 26.33 -29.12 -3.99
C ASN A 235 26.44 -28.14 -5.14
N LEU A 236 26.64 -28.56 -6.39
CA LEU A 236 26.63 -27.63 -7.53
C LEU A 236 25.23 -27.05 -7.73
N LYS A 237 24.18 -27.88 -7.62
CA LYS A 237 22.77 -27.43 -7.69
C LYS A 237 22.40 -26.48 -6.54
N ARG A 238 22.87 -26.77 -5.33
CA ARG A 238 22.74 -25.90 -4.16
C ARG A 238 23.52 -24.60 -4.34
N VAL A 239 24.74 -24.64 -4.86
CA VAL A 239 25.57 -23.45 -5.09
C VAL A 239 24.98 -22.57 -6.19
N VAL A 240 24.42 -23.15 -7.26
CA VAL A 240 23.75 -22.39 -8.33
C VAL A 240 22.44 -21.79 -7.83
N GLY A 241 21.58 -22.57 -7.16
CA GLY A 241 20.36 -22.06 -6.53
C GLY A 241 20.63 -21.01 -5.45
N GLU A 242 21.60 -21.24 -4.56
CA GLU A 242 22.07 -20.25 -3.58
C GLU A 242 22.68 -19.02 -4.25
N SER A 243 23.40 -19.17 -5.37
CA SER A 243 23.94 -18.01 -6.09
C SER A 243 22.85 -17.16 -6.72
N VAL A 244 21.81 -17.78 -7.29
CA VAL A 244 20.67 -17.06 -7.86
C VAL A 244 19.84 -16.39 -6.76
N ILE A 245 19.58 -17.08 -5.64
CA ILE A 245 18.90 -16.49 -4.48
C ILE A 245 19.72 -15.32 -3.92
N ARG A 246 21.03 -15.47 -3.74
CA ARG A 246 21.92 -14.38 -3.31
C ARG A 246 21.94 -13.23 -4.30
N GLU A 247 21.86 -13.51 -5.60
CA GLU A 247 21.76 -12.48 -6.63
C GLU A 247 20.43 -11.71 -6.51
N ILE A 248 19.30 -12.41 -6.34
CA ILE A 248 18.00 -11.78 -6.09
C ILE A 248 18.06 -10.92 -4.82
N GLU A 249 18.62 -11.46 -3.73
CA GLU A 249 18.81 -10.73 -2.47
C GLU A 249 19.70 -9.50 -2.63
N SER A 250 20.73 -9.57 -3.49
CA SER A 250 21.60 -8.44 -3.81
C SER A 250 20.85 -7.33 -4.56
N ILE A 251 19.84 -7.67 -5.36
CA ILE A 251 18.92 -6.68 -5.94
C ILE A 251 18.15 -6.02 -4.81
N GLY A 252 17.73 -6.76 -3.81
CA GLY A 252 17.12 -6.22 -2.59
C GLY A 252 16.43 -7.30 -1.79
N SER A 253 16.14 -7.00 -0.54
CA SER A 253 15.28 -7.81 0.31
C SER A 253 14.60 -6.89 1.32
N ARG A 254 13.47 -7.32 1.88
CA ARG A 254 12.81 -6.59 2.98
C ARG A 254 12.84 -7.39 4.27
N MET A 255 12.06 -8.47 4.35
CA MET A 255 11.99 -9.39 5.49
C MET A 255 11.82 -8.68 6.84
N LYS A 256 10.95 -7.66 6.87
CA LYS A 256 10.61 -6.91 8.10
C LYS A 256 9.36 -6.07 7.94
N PHE A 257 8.69 -5.84 9.06
CA PHE A 257 7.59 -4.87 9.15
C PHE A 257 8.05 -3.43 8.92
N PRO A 258 7.12 -2.50 8.63
CA PRO A 258 7.44 -1.08 8.59
C PRO A 258 7.67 -0.54 10.00
N ALA A 259 8.58 0.42 10.11
CA ALA A 259 8.89 1.07 11.38
C ALA A 259 8.09 2.37 11.55
N LYS A 260 7.78 2.73 12.80
CA LYS A 260 7.22 4.03 13.18
C LYS A 260 8.24 5.14 12.84
N GLY A 261 8.08 5.77 11.68
CA GLY A 261 9.03 6.76 11.15
C GLY A 261 8.49 7.51 9.94
N SER A 262 9.35 8.31 9.30
CA SER A 262 9.01 8.96 8.01
C SER A 262 9.00 7.93 6.88
N CYS A 263 8.36 8.26 5.75
CA CYS A 263 8.37 7.42 4.54
C CYS A 263 9.81 7.05 4.10
N GLN A 264 10.77 7.94 4.36
CA GLN A 264 12.19 7.78 4.05
C GLN A 264 13.00 7.06 5.16
N SER A 265 12.44 6.91 6.37
CA SER A 265 13.07 6.25 7.52
C SER A 265 12.25 5.05 8.01
N GLY A 266 12.13 4.03 7.16
CA GLY A 266 11.61 2.72 7.56
C GLY A 266 10.08 2.56 7.49
N ARG A 267 9.30 3.63 7.30
CA ARG A 267 7.86 3.55 6.99
C ARG A 267 7.64 3.28 5.51
N TRP A 268 8.12 2.12 5.06
CA TRP A 268 8.06 1.74 3.66
C TRP A 268 6.63 1.48 3.16
N CYS A 269 5.64 1.27 4.04
CA CYS A 269 4.26 1.02 3.62
C CYS A 269 3.68 2.21 2.85
N SER A 270 3.79 3.44 3.38
CA SER A 270 3.37 4.65 2.65
C SER A 270 4.24 4.93 1.42
N GLY A 271 5.56 4.72 1.52
CA GLY A 271 6.47 4.97 0.39
C GLY A 271 6.28 3.99 -0.77
N SER A 272 6.21 2.69 -0.49
CA SER A 272 6.19 1.61 -1.48
C SER A 272 4.77 1.30 -1.99
N LEU A 273 3.76 1.39 -1.12
CA LEU A 273 2.39 0.98 -1.46
C LEU A 273 1.49 2.16 -1.82
N LYS A 274 1.83 3.39 -1.42
CA LYS A 274 1.03 4.59 -1.78
C LYS A 274 1.79 5.51 -2.72
N ALA A 275 2.87 6.16 -2.27
CA ALA A 275 3.60 7.15 -3.06
C ALA A 275 4.20 6.56 -4.34
N SER A 276 4.87 5.40 -4.27
CA SER A 276 5.41 4.74 -5.47
C SER A 276 4.33 4.23 -6.41
N VAL A 277 3.18 3.79 -5.89
CA VAL A 277 2.05 3.33 -6.71
C VAL A 277 1.49 4.52 -7.46
N GLN A 278 1.14 5.60 -6.76
CA GLN A 278 0.72 6.86 -7.35
C GLN A 278 1.69 7.34 -8.43
N ASN A 279 2.99 7.43 -8.12
CA ASN A 279 3.99 7.91 -9.06
C ASN A 279 4.09 7.04 -10.31
N GLY A 280 3.97 5.72 -10.13
CA GLY A 280 3.92 4.75 -11.21
C GLY A 280 2.73 5.00 -12.13
N VAL A 281 1.52 5.09 -11.55
CA VAL A 281 0.28 5.30 -12.31
C VAL A 281 0.30 6.64 -13.03
N THR A 282 0.64 7.75 -12.35
CA THR A 282 0.74 9.08 -12.99
C THR A 282 1.68 9.08 -14.20
N SER A 283 2.75 8.29 -14.15
CA SER A 283 3.74 8.23 -15.23
C SER A 283 3.42 7.26 -16.37
N ASN A 284 2.45 6.36 -16.20
CA ASN A 284 2.11 5.33 -17.19
C ASN A 284 0.70 5.49 -17.78
N LEU A 285 -0.24 6.03 -17.02
CA LEU A 285 -1.61 6.24 -17.46
C LEU A 285 -1.65 7.24 -18.62
N GLU A 286 -2.32 6.87 -19.71
CA GLU A 286 -2.34 7.64 -20.96
C GLU A 286 -2.75 9.10 -20.76
N GLN A 287 -3.79 9.32 -19.96
CA GLN A 287 -4.36 10.63 -19.66
C GLN A 287 -3.44 11.52 -18.82
N THR A 288 -2.45 10.95 -18.13
CA THR A 288 -1.58 11.68 -17.20
C THR A 288 -0.10 11.62 -17.57
N ARG A 289 0.31 10.81 -18.55
CA ARG A 289 1.73 10.52 -18.77
C ARG A 289 2.51 11.62 -19.48
N GLN A 290 1.87 12.48 -20.27
CA GLN A 290 2.55 13.53 -21.05
C GLN A 290 1.57 14.65 -21.44
N ASP A 291 2.10 15.82 -21.81
CA ASP A 291 1.36 16.98 -22.34
C ASP A 291 0.12 17.36 -21.51
N VAL A 292 0.29 17.47 -20.18
CA VAL A 292 -0.81 17.61 -19.24
C VAL A 292 -0.43 18.41 -17.99
N LYS A 293 -1.37 19.19 -17.46
CA LYS A 293 -1.30 19.89 -16.17
C LYS A 293 -2.16 19.17 -15.14
N LEU A 294 -1.54 18.67 -14.08
CA LEU A 294 -2.19 17.91 -13.03
C LEU A 294 -2.09 18.63 -11.69
N LEU A 295 -3.15 18.54 -10.91
CA LEU A 295 -3.16 18.93 -9.51
C LEU A 295 -3.46 17.70 -8.65
N VAL A 296 -2.51 17.29 -7.82
CA VAL A 296 -2.65 16.17 -6.89
C VAL A 296 -3.00 16.69 -5.51
N ILE A 297 -4.13 16.25 -4.97
CA ILE A 297 -4.66 16.67 -3.66
C ILE A 297 -4.40 15.58 -2.62
N SER A 298 -3.91 15.98 -1.46
CA SER A 298 -3.68 15.09 -0.31
C SER A 298 -4.27 15.67 0.98
N GLY A 299 -4.87 14.83 1.81
CA GLY A 299 -5.58 15.22 3.04
C GLY A 299 -4.71 15.33 4.29
N GLU A 300 -3.43 15.70 4.18
CA GLU A 300 -2.53 15.81 5.33
C GLU A 300 -2.76 17.13 6.08
N ARG A 301 -2.77 17.09 7.42
CA ARG A 301 -2.97 18.29 8.25
C ARG A 301 -1.82 18.54 9.22
N ARG A 302 -1.46 19.82 9.42
CA ARG A 302 -0.36 20.22 10.31
C ARG A 302 -0.59 19.79 11.75
N GLU A 303 -1.84 19.77 12.21
CA GLU A 303 -2.18 19.39 13.59
C GLU A 303 -2.03 17.89 13.89
N GLU A 304 -1.87 17.02 12.88
CA GLU A 304 -1.79 15.57 13.10
C GLU A 304 -0.45 15.12 13.71
N SER A 305 0.63 15.86 13.46
CA SER A 305 1.93 15.54 14.07
C SER A 305 2.93 16.69 13.96
N LYS A 306 3.94 16.66 14.84
CA LYS A 306 5.11 17.56 14.78
C LYS A 306 5.90 17.48 13.46
N GLY A 307 5.83 16.34 12.76
CA GLY A 307 6.46 16.19 11.44
C GLY A 307 5.68 16.94 10.37
N ARG A 308 4.35 16.79 10.37
CA ARG A 308 3.44 17.44 9.41
C ARG A 308 3.29 18.93 9.64
N SER A 309 3.53 19.43 10.86
CA SER A 309 3.44 20.86 11.17
C SER A 309 4.34 21.75 10.30
N LYS A 310 5.33 21.15 9.61
CA LYS A 310 6.30 21.82 8.73
C LYS A 310 6.05 21.61 7.24
N TYR A 311 4.96 20.94 6.85
CA TYR A 311 4.67 20.67 5.45
C TYR A 311 4.25 21.96 4.75
N ASN A 312 4.69 22.12 3.50
CA ASN A 312 4.19 23.19 2.66
C ASN A 312 2.79 22.82 2.18
N GLU A 313 1.94 23.82 2.05
CA GLU A 313 0.58 23.61 1.54
C GLU A 313 0.61 23.21 0.06
N ILE A 314 1.46 23.87 -0.73
CA ILE A 314 1.63 23.61 -2.15
C ILE A 314 3.09 23.35 -2.50
N GLU A 315 3.31 22.36 -3.36
CA GLU A 315 4.65 21.93 -3.76
C GLU A 315 4.64 21.41 -5.19
N LEU A 316 5.80 21.47 -5.86
CA LEU A 316 6.01 20.76 -7.11
C LEU A 316 6.03 19.25 -6.81
N HIS A 317 5.17 18.49 -7.48
CA HIS A 317 5.04 17.06 -7.21
C HIS A 317 6.24 16.28 -7.80
N PRO A 318 6.73 15.20 -7.16
CA PRO A 318 7.88 14.43 -7.65
C PRO A 318 7.74 13.83 -9.06
N THR A 319 6.52 13.68 -9.58
CA THR A 319 6.26 13.19 -10.95
C THR A 319 6.24 14.29 -11.99
N ASN A 320 6.48 15.55 -11.60
CA ASN A 320 6.65 16.66 -12.52
C ASN A 320 7.76 16.37 -13.52
N ALA A 321 7.47 16.55 -14.81
CA ALA A 321 8.37 16.20 -15.89
C ALA A 321 8.19 17.17 -17.08
N THR A 322 8.19 18.47 -16.80
CA THR A 322 7.97 19.52 -17.82
C THR A 322 8.99 19.45 -18.96
N ALA A 323 10.26 19.18 -18.66
CA ALA A 323 11.31 19.09 -19.69
C ALA A 323 11.21 17.83 -20.57
N LYS A 324 10.83 16.67 -19.99
CA LYS A 324 10.87 15.37 -20.67
C LYS A 324 9.54 15.00 -21.33
N ALA A 325 8.43 15.31 -20.68
CA ALA A 325 7.10 14.84 -21.04
C ALA A 325 6.08 15.98 -21.13
N LYS A 326 6.50 17.25 -20.98
CA LYS A 326 5.59 18.42 -20.92
C LYS A 326 4.47 18.23 -19.89
N ARG A 327 4.77 17.50 -18.81
CA ARG A 327 3.84 17.21 -17.72
C ARG A 327 4.13 18.10 -16.53
N LEU A 328 3.22 19.00 -16.21
CA LEU A 328 3.26 19.81 -15.00
C LEU A 328 2.44 19.14 -13.91
N VAL A 329 3.01 18.93 -12.73
CA VAL A 329 2.27 18.33 -11.61
C VAL A 329 2.52 19.15 -10.34
N HIS A 330 1.44 19.69 -9.79
CA HIS A 330 1.45 20.36 -8.49
C HIS A 330 0.80 19.47 -7.43
N THR A 331 1.24 19.62 -6.19
CA THR A 331 0.61 19.04 -5.00
C THR A 331 -0.11 20.16 -4.25
N TRP A 332 -1.31 19.90 -3.75
CA TRP A 332 -2.00 20.80 -2.85
C TRP A 332 -2.62 20.04 -1.67
N ARG A 333 -2.22 20.41 -0.46
CA ARG A 333 -2.79 19.91 0.79
C ARG A 333 -3.92 20.85 1.22
N THR A 334 -5.05 20.76 0.54
CA THR A 334 -6.19 21.69 0.62
C THR A 334 -6.73 21.93 2.03
N VAL A 335 -6.61 20.93 2.90
CA VAL A 335 -7.13 20.99 4.28
C VAL A 335 -6.01 21.08 5.32
N ILE A 336 -4.80 21.46 4.92
CA ILE A 336 -3.59 21.38 5.75
C ILE A 336 -3.69 22.13 7.08
N ASP A 337 -4.39 23.27 7.07
CA ASP A 337 -4.57 24.14 8.23
C ASP A 337 -6.00 24.07 8.81
N TRP A 338 -6.80 23.09 8.39
CA TRP A 338 -8.15 22.89 8.93
C TRP A 338 -8.08 22.16 10.27
N SER A 339 -8.94 22.55 11.21
CA SER A 339 -9.14 21.82 12.46
C SER A 339 -9.96 20.54 12.24
N GLU A 340 -9.83 19.57 13.14
CA GLU A 340 -10.64 18.34 13.08
C GLU A 340 -12.15 18.66 13.09
N ALA A 341 -12.56 19.65 13.88
CA ALA A 341 -13.94 20.11 13.90
C ALA A 341 -14.43 20.54 12.51
N TYR A 342 -13.62 21.30 11.77
CA TYR A 342 -14.02 21.76 10.45
C TYR A 342 -14.10 20.63 9.41
N ILE A 343 -13.25 19.60 9.55
CA ILE A 343 -13.34 18.36 8.76
C ILE A 343 -14.68 17.65 9.01
N TRP A 344 -15.07 17.48 10.27
CA TRP A 344 -16.37 16.87 10.58
C TRP A 344 -17.55 17.74 10.15
N GLU A 345 -17.45 19.07 10.27
CA GLU A 345 -18.50 19.98 9.85
C GLU A 345 -18.77 19.92 8.34
N ILE A 346 -17.74 19.85 7.49
CA ILE A 346 -17.98 19.72 6.04
C ILE A 346 -18.64 18.38 5.70
N ILE A 347 -18.22 17.28 6.35
CA ILE A 347 -18.81 15.96 6.13
C ILE A 347 -20.28 15.95 6.55
N LYS A 348 -20.58 16.56 7.71
CA LYS A 348 -21.93 16.73 8.23
C LYS A 348 -22.81 17.57 7.31
N ARG A 349 -22.32 18.70 6.79
CA ARG A 349 -23.06 19.56 5.84
C ARG A 349 -23.49 18.82 4.58
N TRP A 350 -22.66 17.88 4.12
CA TRP A 350 -22.93 17.05 2.95
C TRP A 350 -23.74 15.79 3.26
N HIS A 351 -24.07 15.55 4.54
CA HIS A 351 -24.82 14.37 4.98
C HIS A 351 -24.18 13.04 4.54
N ILE A 352 -22.85 12.98 4.46
CA ILE A 352 -22.14 11.76 4.07
C ILE A 352 -21.75 10.96 5.31
N SER A 353 -22.12 9.69 5.36
CA SER A 353 -21.65 8.75 6.37
C SER A 353 -20.12 8.65 6.31
N PRO A 354 -19.40 8.93 7.40
CA PRO A 354 -17.99 8.57 7.50
C PRO A 354 -17.78 7.06 7.37
N HIS A 355 -16.52 6.67 7.16
CA HIS A 355 -16.14 5.26 7.14
C HIS A 355 -16.58 4.52 8.43
N PRO A 356 -17.09 3.27 8.34
CA PRO A 356 -17.62 2.52 9.49
C PRO A 356 -16.66 2.42 10.70
N CYS A 357 -15.34 2.40 10.47
CA CYS A 357 -14.35 2.33 11.54
C CYS A 357 -14.46 3.49 12.54
N TYR A 358 -14.91 4.68 12.09
CA TYR A 358 -15.09 5.81 12.99
C TYR A 358 -16.23 5.57 13.97
N PHE A 359 -17.35 4.97 13.52
CA PHE A 359 -18.47 4.65 14.41
C PHE A 359 -18.11 3.54 15.39
N ALA A 360 -17.26 2.61 14.99
CA ALA A 360 -16.73 1.56 15.84
C ALA A 360 -15.63 2.05 16.82
N GLY A 361 -15.29 3.35 16.84
CA GLY A 361 -14.41 3.94 17.86
C GLY A 361 -12.97 4.24 17.42
N TRP A 362 -12.59 3.94 16.17
CA TRP A 362 -11.27 4.36 15.65
C TRP A 362 -11.27 5.84 15.30
N ASN A 363 -10.25 6.56 15.75
CA ASN A 363 -10.06 7.98 15.42
C ASN A 363 -9.39 8.22 14.05
N ARG A 364 -8.94 7.15 13.40
CA ARG A 364 -8.21 7.20 12.14
C ARG A 364 -8.66 6.09 11.20
N CYS A 365 -8.85 6.46 9.94
CA CYS A 365 -9.14 5.54 8.85
C CYS A 365 -7.96 5.57 7.88
N SER A 366 -7.05 4.61 8.06
CA SER A 366 -6.03 4.25 7.09
C SER A 366 -6.04 2.72 6.96
N CYS A 367 -4.93 2.05 7.24
CA CYS A 367 -4.89 0.59 7.41
C CYS A 367 -5.57 0.21 8.74
N ALA A 368 -6.29 -0.91 8.79
CA ALA A 368 -6.82 -1.48 10.04
C ALA A 368 -5.69 -1.81 11.02
N MET A 369 -4.67 -2.54 10.56
CA MET A 369 -3.50 -2.95 11.34
C MET A 369 -2.31 -1.98 11.20
N CYS A 370 -2.59 -0.68 11.30
CA CYS A 370 -1.56 0.34 11.13
C CYS A 370 -0.48 0.26 12.23
N ILE A 371 0.79 0.44 11.86
CA ILE A 371 1.92 0.55 12.81
C ILE A 371 1.78 1.71 13.81
N PHE A 372 0.95 2.70 13.48
CA PHE A 372 0.61 3.83 14.33
C PHE A 372 -0.59 3.54 15.25
N GLY A 373 -1.19 2.36 15.14
CA GLY A 373 -2.25 1.89 16.04
C GLY A 373 -1.79 1.91 17.49
N LEU A 374 -2.66 2.41 18.37
CA LEU A 374 -2.46 2.40 19.81
C LEU A 374 -2.79 1.03 20.39
N PRO A 375 -2.37 0.72 21.63
CA PRO A 375 -2.75 -0.51 22.32
C PRO A 375 -4.26 -0.80 22.27
N LYS A 376 -5.11 0.22 22.52
CA LYS A 376 -6.58 0.09 22.43
C LYS A 376 -7.11 -0.24 21.02
N HIS A 377 -6.43 0.25 19.97
CA HIS A 377 -6.82 -0.03 18.58
C HIS A 377 -6.52 -1.49 18.25
N TRP A 378 -5.34 -1.98 18.65
CA TRP A 378 -4.97 -3.38 18.47
C TRP A 378 -5.79 -4.33 19.36
N ALA A 379 -6.19 -3.90 20.57
CA ALA A 379 -7.16 -4.63 21.37
C ALA A 379 -8.52 -4.75 20.64
N GLY A 380 -8.95 -3.69 19.93
CA GLY A 380 -10.13 -3.75 19.06
C GLY A 380 -9.98 -4.65 17.84
N ILE A 381 -8.79 -4.70 17.22
CA ILE A 381 -8.50 -5.68 16.17
C ILE A 381 -8.55 -7.11 16.74
N ARG A 382 -7.99 -7.35 17.92
CA ARG A 382 -8.05 -8.65 18.59
C ARG A 382 -9.48 -9.08 18.92
N GLU A 383 -10.34 -8.12 19.27
CA GLU A 383 -11.77 -8.37 19.55
C GLU A 383 -12.56 -8.70 18.29
N LEU A 384 -12.46 -7.85 17.25
CA LEU A 384 -13.29 -7.97 16.04
C LEU A 384 -12.71 -8.94 14.99
N PHE A 385 -11.38 -9.06 14.92
CA PHE A 385 -10.64 -9.81 13.90
C PHE A 385 -9.54 -10.67 14.55
N PRO A 386 -9.88 -11.64 15.42
CA PRO A 386 -8.90 -12.45 16.13
C PRO A 386 -7.94 -13.22 15.20
N ASP A 387 -8.42 -13.63 14.02
CA ASP A 387 -7.58 -14.32 13.03
C ASP A 387 -6.52 -13.39 12.43
N TRP A 388 -6.87 -12.13 12.13
CA TRP A 388 -5.91 -11.15 11.62
C TRP A 388 -4.85 -10.82 12.66
N TYR A 389 -5.27 -10.71 13.92
CA TYR A 389 -4.38 -10.52 15.05
C TYR A 389 -3.35 -11.66 15.16
N GLU A 390 -3.81 -12.91 15.12
CA GLU A 390 -2.93 -14.08 15.24
C GLU A 390 -2.00 -14.20 14.02
N GLN A 391 -2.47 -13.91 12.81
CA GLN A 391 -1.62 -13.84 11.61
C GLN A 391 -0.49 -12.81 11.77
N PHE A 392 -0.81 -11.62 12.27
CA PHE A 392 0.18 -10.57 12.47
C PHE A 392 1.21 -10.96 13.53
N ARG A 393 0.74 -11.54 14.65
CA ARG A 393 1.58 -12.06 15.72
C ARG A 393 2.53 -13.15 15.22
N GLN A 394 2.02 -14.10 14.44
CA GLN A 394 2.82 -15.18 13.86
C GLN A 394 3.87 -14.63 12.90
N ALA A 395 3.54 -13.60 12.12
CA ALA A 395 4.50 -12.92 11.27
C ALA A 395 5.61 -12.19 12.05
N GLU A 396 5.34 -11.63 13.25
CA GLU A 396 6.42 -11.09 14.11
C GLU A 396 7.43 -12.16 14.50
N ILE A 397 6.94 -13.36 14.84
CA ILE A 397 7.76 -14.51 15.22
C ILE A 397 8.59 -15.00 14.02
N GLU A 398 7.97 -15.16 12.86
CA GLU A 398 8.62 -15.63 11.63
C GLU A 398 9.72 -14.69 11.15
N LEU A 399 9.46 -13.39 11.19
CA LEU A 399 10.41 -12.36 10.77
C LEU A 399 11.48 -12.08 11.84
N ASN A 400 11.27 -12.56 13.08
CA ASN A 400 12.01 -12.15 14.25
C ASN A 400 12.11 -10.61 14.33
N PHE A 401 10.98 -9.95 14.07
CA PHE A 401 10.89 -8.50 13.96
C PHE A 401 9.54 -8.03 14.51
N THR A 402 9.58 -7.16 15.51
CA THR A 402 8.38 -6.65 16.19
C THR A 402 7.88 -5.34 15.59
N LEU A 403 6.57 -5.12 15.66
CA LEU A 403 5.90 -3.89 15.24
C LEU A 403 6.36 -2.69 16.08
N ASP A 404 6.50 -2.89 17.38
CA ASP A 404 7.09 -1.90 18.27
C ASP A 404 8.58 -2.14 18.45
N ASN A 405 9.37 -1.06 18.57
CA ASN A 405 10.83 -1.15 18.68
C ASN A 405 11.31 -1.87 19.96
N LYS A 406 10.42 -2.13 20.93
CA LYS A 406 10.79 -2.68 22.24
C LYS A 406 9.96 -3.89 22.68
N LYS A 407 8.79 -4.10 22.09
CA LYS A 407 7.78 -5.04 22.57
C LYS A 407 7.21 -5.83 21.40
N ASN A 408 6.92 -7.10 21.63
CA ASN A 408 6.05 -7.84 20.72
C ASN A 408 4.60 -7.32 20.83
N LEU A 409 3.74 -7.76 19.92
CA LEU A 409 2.36 -7.29 19.84
C LEU A 409 1.57 -7.52 21.14
N ASP A 410 1.71 -8.69 21.77
CA ASP A 410 1.02 -9.03 23.02
C ASP A 410 1.45 -8.09 24.17
N GLU A 411 2.76 -7.87 24.33
CA GLU A 411 3.33 -6.95 25.33
C GLU A 411 3.00 -5.47 25.08
N TYR A 412 2.84 -5.11 23.80
CA TYR A 412 2.47 -3.76 23.40
C TYR A 412 1.03 -3.44 23.80
N ILE A 413 0.13 -4.41 23.67
CA ILE A 413 -1.29 -4.27 24.00
C ILE A 413 -1.54 -4.45 25.49
N GLY A 414 -0.94 -5.48 26.09
CA GLY A 414 -1.21 -5.88 27.48
C GLY A 414 -2.70 -6.07 27.75
N ASP A 415 -3.14 -5.55 28.89
CA ASP A 415 -4.54 -5.60 29.35
C ASP A 415 -5.36 -4.36 28.94
N THR A 416 -4.91 -3.61 27.93
CA THR A 416 -5.61 -2.40 27.49
C THR A 416 -7.01 -2.76 26.97
N GLU A 417 -8.01 -1.99 27.39
CA GLU A 417 -9.38 -2.11 26.90
C GLU A 417 -9.48 -1.78 25.40
N SER A 418 -10.37 -2.49 24.73
CA SER A 418 -10.69 -2.27 23.33
C SER A 418 -11.26 -0.89 23.08
N CYS A 419 -10.93 -0.27 21.94
CA CYS A 419 -11.59 0.96 21.52
C CYS A 419 -12.99 0.74 20.91
N VAL A 420 -13.43 -0.51 20.77
CA VAL A 420 -14.64 -0.84 20.00
C VAL A 420 -15.88 -0.28 20.67
N CYS A 421 -16.57 0.60 19.96
CA CYS A 421 -17.89 1.09 20.34
C CYS A 421 -18.98 0.27 19.65
N HIS A 422 -19.85 -0.35 20.45
CA HIS A 422 -20.94 -1.22 19.98
C HIS A 422 -22.28 -0.49 19.77
N ASP A 423 -22.33 0.82 20.00
CA ASP A 423 -23.55 1.63 19.90
C ASP A 423 -24.12 1.70 18.46
N ASN A 424 -23.31 1.36 17.46
CA ASN A 424 -23.73 1.28 16.06
C ASN A 424 -23.51 -0.14 15.49
N PRO A 425 -24.47 -1.07 15.70
CA PRO A 425 -24.36 -2.46 15.22
C PRO A 425 -24.21 -2.56 13.69
N LYS A 426 -24.79 -1.61 12.94
CA LYS A 426 -24.65 -1.55 11.48
C LYS A 426 -23.18 -1.32 11.11
N ALA A 427 -22.51 -0.35 11.73
CA ALA A 427 -21.10 -0.08 11.44
C ALA A 427 -20.20 -1.28 11.77
N ILE A 428 -20.45 -1.98 12.89
CA ILE A 428 -19.73 -3.22 13.24
C ILE A 428 -19.96 -4.30 12.18
N HIS A 429 -21.20 -4.50 11.75
CA HIS A 429 -21.52 -5.44 10.69
C HIS A 429 -20.78 -5.12 9.38
N GLN A 430 -20.78 -3.85 8.97
CA GLN A 430 -20.07 -3.38 7.76
C GLN A 430 -18.55 -3.59 7.87
N LEU A 431 -17.96 -3.42 9.05
CA LEU A 431 -16.53 -3.71 9.28
C LEU A 431 -16.20 -5.18 9.12
N LEU A 432 -17.05 -6.07 9.65
CA LEU A 432 -16.82 -7.51 9.65
C LEU A 432 -17.11 -8.18 8.30
N THR A 433 -18.05 -7.64 7.52
CA THR A 433 -18.48 -8.20 6.23
C THR A 433 -17.82 -7.52 5.04
N GLY A 434 -17.40 -6.26 5.19
CA GLY A 434 -17.01 -5.40 4.08
C GLY A 434 -18.20 -4.76 3.35
N ASP A 435 -19.44 -5.00 3.79
CA ASP A 435 -20.63 -4.48 3.13
C ASP A 435 -20.71 -2.96 3.28
N PHE A 436 -20.67 -2.24 2.15
CA PHE A 436 -20.94 -0.82 2.10
C PHE A 436 -21.41 -0.44 0.70
N SER A 437 -22.61 0.12 0.61
CA SER A 437 -23.28 0.42 -0.66
C SER A 437 -23.54 1.91 -0.84
N VAL A 438 -23.95 2.31 -2.04
CA VAL A 438 -24.33 3.71 -2.34
C VAL A 438 -25.47 4.18 -1.44
N SER A 439 -26.42 3.30 -1.11
CA SER A 439 -27.51 3.63 -0.18
C SER A 439 -27.06 3.92 1.24
N ASP A 440 -25.84 3.53 1.62
CA ASP A 440 -25.27 3.82 2.93
C ASP A 440 -24.55 5.17 3.00
N VAL A 441 -24.32 5.83 1.86
CA VAL A 441 -23.54 7.07 1.79
C VAL A 441 -24.30 8.24 2.40
N TYR A 442 -25.58 8.42 2.08
CA TYR A 442 -26.39 9.53 2.59
C TYR A 442 -27.00 9.22 3.96
N VAL A 443 -26.86 10.16 4.90
CA VAL A 443 -27.41 10.06 6.26
C VAL A 443 -28.21 11.31 6.59
N GLU A 444 -29.53 11.17 6.70
CA GLU A 444 -30.44 12.27 7.03
C GLU A 444 -30.11 12.88 8.41
N ASN A 445 -30.07 12.05 9.45
CA ASN A 445 -29.77 12.46 10.82
C ASN A 445 -28.28 12.25 11.16
N TRP A 446 -27.42 13.08 10.59
CA TRP A 446 -25.97 12.95 10.77
C TRP A 446 -25.54 13.19 12.23
N GLN A 447 -24.77 12.26 12.78
CA GLN A 447 -24.20 12.33 14.14
C GLN A 447 -22.68 12.12 14.11
N TYR A 448 -21.97 12.71 15.06
CA TYR A 448 -20.54 12.47 15.19
C TYR A 448 -20.29 10.99 15.53
N PRO A 449 -19.38 10.32 14.82
CA PRO A 449 -19.00 8.96 15.15
C PRO A 449 -18.21 8.90 16.46
N ALA A 450 -18.21 7.76 17.15
CA ALA A 450 -17.50 7.57 18.42
C ALA A 450 -15.99 7.88 18.35
N GLY A 451 -15.38 7.69 17.18
CA GLY A 451 -13.97 8.01 16.93
C GLY A 451 -13.66 9.50 16.69
N ALA A 452 -14.68 10.37 16.56
CA ALA A 452 -14.46 11.80 16.37
C ALA A 452 -13.92 12.46 17.65
N PHE A 453 -13.01 13.44 17.50
CA PHE A 453 -12.45 14.24 18.60
C PHE A 453 -11.66 13.45 19.65
N MET A 454 -11.25 12.22 19.33
CA MET A 454 -10.43 11.37 20.19
C MET A 454 -8.92 11.69 20.09
N GLY A 455 -8.56 12.85 19.53
CA GLY A 455 -7.20 13.38 19.41
C GLY A 455 -6.37 12.77 18.29
N ALA A 456 -5.13 13.26 18.16
CA ALA A 456 -4.12 12.74 17.22
C ALA A 456 -3.38 11.49 17.73
N ASP A 457 -3.91 10.86 18.80
CA ASP A 457 -3.23 9.78 19.50
C ASP A 457 -2.93 8.61 18.55
N GLY A 458 -1.65 8.24 18.48
CA GLY A 458 -1.08 7.19 17.64
C GLY A 458 -0.26 7.68 16.44
N GLY A 459 -0.20 8.99 16.14
CA GLY A 459 0.63 9.55 15.05
C GLY A 459 -0.09 9.81 13.72
N PRO A 460 0.63 10.31 12.69
CA PRO A 460 0.04 10.79 11.44
C PRO A 460 -0.36 9.65 10.49
N CYS A 461 -1.55 9.75 9.88
CA CYS A 461 -2.10 8.78 8.91
C CYS A 461 -1.28 8.64 7.63
#